data_AF-A0A7Y0N3N2-F1
#
_entry.id   AF-A0A7Y0N3N2-F1
#
_cell.length_a   1.000
_cell.length_b   1.000
_cell.length_c   1.000
_cell.angle_alpha   90.00
_cell.angle_beta   90.00
_cell.angle_gamma   90.00
#
_symmetry.space_group_name_H-M   'P 1'
#
loop_
_entity.id
_entity.type
_entity.pdbx_description
1 polymer ?
#
loop_
_entity_poly.entity_id
_entity_poly.type
_entity_poly.pdbx_seq_one_letter_code
_entity_poly.pdbx_strand_id
1 'polypeptide(L)'
;RYRWGAADIVLMEQDDGTDYKQLAKLLVQVAEEVLKAIPDPQVQAYAVIPQITNKIIDAIPDGVLTNDDDFVDVFYTLMQDTSYVDHPGAGVNAVVTLEPLTINPTRP
;
A
#
# COMPACT_ATOMS: atom_id res chain seq x y z
N ARG A 1 25.18 4.72 25.34
CA ARG A 1 24.23 3.72 25.89
C ARG A 1 22.86 4.37 25.86
N TYR A 2 21.89 3.79 25.15
CA TYR A 2 20.51 4.26 25.22
C TYR A 2 19.98 4.05 26.65
N ARG A 3 19.11 4.95 27.12
CA ARG A 3 18.69 5.03 28.54
C ARG A 3 17.63 3.98 28.90
N TRP A 4 16.96 3.40 27.91
CA TRP A 4 15.75 2.61 28.09
C TRP A 4 16.04 1.13 27.85
N GLY A 5 15.56 0.27 28.75
CA GLY A 5 15.76 -1.19 28.70
C GLY A 5 14.70 -1.94 27.91
N ALA A 6 13.78 -1.24 27.24
CA ALA A 6 12.77 -1.82 26.36
C ALA A 6 12.28 -0.81 25.31
N ALA A 7 11.63 -1.32 24.26
CA ALA A 7 10.98 -0.52 23.23
C ALA A 7 9.66 -1.18 22.78
N ASP A 8 8.68 -0.34 22.40
CA ASP A 8 7.53 -0.78 21.62
C ASP A 8 7.80 -0.48 20.14
N ILE A 9 7.39 -1.39 19.24
CA ILE A 9 7.55 -1.21 17.79
C ILE A 9 6.16 -1.16 17.15
N VAL A 10 5.92 -0.13 16.36
CA VAL A 10 4.82 -0.10 15.38
C VAL A 10 5.42 -0.48 14.04
N LEU A 11 4.87 -1.52 13.43
CA LEU A 11 5.23 -1.96 12.08
C LEU A 11 4.19 -1.40 11.10
N MET A 12 4.69 -0.64 10.13
CA MET A 12 3.90 -0.07 9.04
C MET A 12 4.35 -0.73 7.73
N GLU A 13 3.44 -0.89 6.79
CA GLU A 13 3.77 -1.23 5.40
C GLU A 13 4.29 0.03 4.72
N GLN A 14 5.29 -0.15 3.86
CA GLN A 14 5.70 0.90 2.94
C GLN A 14 5.25 0.51 1.55
N ASP A 15 4.31 1.27 1.02
CA ASP A 15 3.80 1.08 -0.33
C ASP A 15 4.54 1.96 -1.33
N ASP A 16 4.36 1.66 -2.62
CA ASP A 16 5.01 2.38 -3.71
C ASP A 16 4.26 3.65 -4.16
N GLY A 17 3.14 3.98 -3.51
CA GLY A 17 2.32 5.16 -3.82
C GLY A 17 1.56 5.05 -5.14
N THR A 18 1.37 3.84 -5.68
CA THR A 18 0.69 3.64 -6.97
C THR A 18 -0.74 4.18 -6.92
N ASP A 19 -1.06 5.08 -7.86
CA ASP A 19 -2.41 5.63 -8.05
C ASP A 19 -3.21 4.78 -9.04
N TYR A 20 -4.02 3.85 -8.53
CA TYR A 20 -4.87 2.99 -9.35
C TYR A 20 -6.01 3.74 -10.03
N LYS A 21 -6.34 4.97 -9.62
CA LYS A 21 -7.31 5.83 -10.32
C LYS A 21 -6.81 6.15 -11.72
N GLN A 22 -5.51 6.41 -11.89
CA GLN A 22 -4.90 6.65 -13.19
C GLN A 22 -4.95 5.41 -14.09
N LEU A 23 -4.65 4.24 -13.53
CA LEU A 23 -4.74 2.98 -14.27
C LEU A 23 -6.18 2.69 -14.73
N ALA A 24 -7.17 2.92 -13.86
CA ALA A 24 -8.58 2.74 -14.21
C ALA A 24 -9.02 3.67 -15.34
N LYS A 25 -8.60 4.95 -15.30
CA LYS A 25 -8.88 5.92 -16.38
C LYS A 25 -8.27 5.50 -17.70
N LEU A 26 -7.02 5.01 -17.68
CA LEU A 26 -6.35 4.51 -18.88
C LEU A 26 -7.11 3.33 -19.49
N LEU A 27 -7.54 2.37 -18.66
CA LEU A 27 -8.29 1.21 -19.13
C LEU A 27 -9.62 1.61 -19.79
N VAL A 28 -10.35 2.54 -19.18
CA VAL A 28 -11.61 3.05 -19.72
C VAL A 28 -11.41 3.84 -21.01
N GLN A 29 -10.34 4.64 -21.09
CA GLN A 29 -9.99 5.37 -22.30
C GLN A 29 -9.69 4.42 -23.46
N VAL A 30 -8.88 3.38 -23.24
CA VAL A 30 -8.58 2.38 -24.26
C VAL A 30 -9.85 1.66 -24.72
N ALA A 31 -10.76 1.31 -23.80
CA ALA A 31 -12.04 0.71 -24.16
C ALA A 31 -12.89 1.63 -25.05
N GLU A 32 -12.94 2.94 -24.76
CA GLU A 32 -13.63 3.92 -25.61
C GLU A 32 -13.02 4.02 -27.01
N GLU A 33 -11.68 4.06 -27.10
CA GLU A 33 -10.95 4.11 -28.37
C GLU A 33 -11.23 2.87 -29.23
N VAL A 34 -11.20 1.68 -28.63
CA VAL A 34 -11.54 0.41 -29.31
C VAL A 34 -12.98 0.43 -29.83
N LEU A 35 -13.95 0.84 -29.01
CA LEU A 35 -15.36 0.89 -29.43
C LEU A 35 -15.57 1.87 -30.61
N LYS A 36 -14.88 3.02 -30.60
CA LYS A 36 -14.95 4.00 -31.70
C LYS A 36 -14.27 3.52 -32.99
N ALA A 37 -13.24 2.68 -32.88
CA ALA A 37 -12.51 2.15 -34.03
C ALA A 37 -13.31 1.09 -34.81
N ILE A 38 -14.32 0.47 -34.19
CA ILE A 38 -15.18 -0.53 -34.85
C ILE A 38 -16.20 0.19 -35.75
N PRO A 39 -16.24 -0.09 -37.07
CA PRO A 39 -17.12 0.60 -38.03
C PRO A 39 -18.54 0.00 -38.04
N ASP A 40 -19.11 -0.24 -36.86
CA ASP A 40 -20.50 -0.68 -36.66
C ASP A 40 -21.24 0.36 -35.80
N PRO A 41 -22.27 1.04 -36.34
CA PRO A 41 -23.04 2.03 -35.58
C PRO A 41 -23.67 1.50 -34.29
N GLN A 42 -24.04 0.21 -34.22
CA GLN A 42 -24.57 -0.39 -33.00
C GLN A 42 -23.50 -0.54 -31.93
N VAL A 43 -22.26 -0.85 -32.33
CA VAL A 43 -21.13 -0.94 -31.40
C VAL A 43 -20.71 0.44 -30.91
N GLN A 44 -20.68 1.43 -31.80
CA GLN A 44 -20.34 2.82 -31.45
C GLN A 44 -21.31 3.43 -30.44
N ALA A 45 -22.58 3.04 -30.46
CA ALA A 45 -23.56 3.49 -29.46
C ALA A 45 -23.15 3.12 -28.02
N TYR A 46 -22.38 2.04 -27.83
CA TYR A 46 -21.88 1.65 -26.52
C TYR A 46 -20.69 2.49 -26.03
N ALA A 47 -20.11 3.36 -26.85
CA ALA A 47 -19.03 4.28 -26.42
C ALA A 47 -19.48 5.26 -25.32
N VAL A 48 -20.79 5.41 -25.10
CA VAL A 48 -21.33 6.16 -23.95
C VAL A 48 -20.99 5.49 -22.61
N ILE A 49 -20.85 4.17 -22.57
CA ILE A 49 -20.55 3.41 -21.34
C ILE A 49 -19.20 3.86 -20.75
N PRO A 50 -18.06 3.80 -21.47
CA PRO A 50 -16.79 4.26 -20.91
C PRO A 50 -16.80 5.77 -20.59
N GLN A 51 -17.56 6.60 -21.30
CA GLN A 51 -17.70 8.03 -20.95
C GLN A 51 -18.37 8.23 -19.57
N ILE A 52 -19.43 7.47 -19.30
CA ILE A 52 -20.09 7.46 -18.00
C ILE A 52 -19.13 6.91 -16.94
N THR A 53 -18.47 5.78 -17.22
CA THR A 53 -17.52 5.16 -16.31
C THR A 53 -16.37 6.11 -15.94
N ASN A 54 -15.82 6.85 -16.89
CA ASN A 54 -14.76 7.84 -16.60
C ASN A 54 -15.25 8.94 -15.67
N LYS A 55 -16.49 9.43 -15.84
CA LYS A 55 -17.08 10.41 -14.91
C LYS A 55 -17.29 9.85 -13.51
N ILE A 56 -17.63 8.58 -13.39
CA ILE A 56 -17.74 7.89 -12.10
C ILE A 56 -16.36 7.79 -11.44
N ILE A 57 -15.32 7.38 -12.20
CA ILE A 57 -13.95 7.29 -11.69
C ILE A 57 -13.46 8.67 -11.24
N ASP A 58 -13.71 9.73 -12.01
CA ASP A 58 -13.33 11.10 -11.64
C ASP A 58 -13.98 11.57 -10.34
N ALA A 59 -15.19 11.08 -10.03
CA ALA A 59 -15.91 11.41 -8.79
C ALA A 59 -15.38 10.67 -7.55
N ILE A 60 -14.53 9.64 -7.72
CA ILE A 60 -13.88 8.97 -6.59
C ILE A 60 -12.88 9.96 -5.97
N PRO A 61 -12.92 10.22 -4.65
CA PRO A 61 -11.96 11.12 -4.01
C PRO A 61 -10.51 10.69 -4.22
N ASP A 62 -9.61 11.65 -4.30
CA ASP A 62 -8.17 11.36 -4.42
C ASP A 62 -7.67 10.63 -3.16
N GLY A 63 -6.68 9.75 -3.33
CA GLY A 63 -6.14 8.90 -2.26
C GLY A 63 -6.92 7.60 -2.01
N VAL A 64 -8.21 7.53 -2.33
CA VAL A 64 -9.05 6.32 -2.08
C VAL A 64 -8.56 5.09 -2.84
N LEU A 65 -7.92 5.30 -3.99
CA LEU A 65 -7.37 4.25 -4.84
C LEU A 65 -5.84 4.34 -4.92
N THR A 66 -5.22 4.99 -3.94
CA THR A 66 -3.76 5.02 -3.82
C THR A 66 -3.33 3.89 -2.91
N ASN A 67 -2.25 3.21 -3.29
CA ASN A 67 -1.57 2.27 -2.41
C ASN A 67 -0.74 3.09 -1.42
N ASP A 68 -1.26 3.34 -0.22
CA ASP A 68 -0.67 4.21 0.79
C ASP A 68 -0.15 3.45 2.01
N ASP A 69 0.90 3.98 2.64
CA ASP A 69 1.52 3.37 3.83
C ASP A 69 0.48 3.16 4.95
N ASP A 70 0.26 1.91 5.33
CA ASP A 70 -0.73 1.54 6.33
C ASP A 70 -0.14 0.73 7.49
N PHE A 71 -1.01 0.43 8.46
CA PHE A 71 -0.63 -0.26 9.69
C PHE A 71 -0.63 -1.76 9.49
N VAL A 72 0.49 -2.41 9.83
CA VAL A 72 0.61 -3.88 9.80
C VAL A 72 0.36 -4.47 11.19
N ASP A 73 1.21 -4.15 12.17
CA ASP A 73 1.13 -4.73 13.52
C ASP A 73 1.87 -3.90 14.59
N VAL A 74 1.72 -4.26 15.87
CA VAL A 74 2.49 -3.72 17.00
C VAL A 74 3.18 -4.85 17.76
N PHE A 75 4.43 -4.62 18.19
CA PHE A 75 5.14 -5.45 19.14
C PHE A 75 5.31 -4.69 20.45
N TYR A 76 4.59 -5.12 21.49
CA TYR A 76 4.66 -4.49 22.80
C TYR A 76 5.86 -4.99 23.60
N THR A 77 6.63 -4.04 24.11
CA THR A 77 7.67 -4.19 25.14
C THR A 77 8.69 -5.27 24.80
N LEU A 78 9.51 -4.96 23.80
CA LEU A 78 10.70 -5.71 23.47
C LEU A 78 11.84 -5.29 24.38
N MET A 79 12.35 -6.21 25.18
CA MET A 79 13.39 -5.94 26.18
C MET A 79 14.78 -5.91 25.53
N GLN A 80 15.63 -5.01 26.01
CA GLN A 80 17.04 -4.95 25.64
C GLN A 80 17.72 -6.29 25.96
N ASP A 81 18.70 -6.67 25.16
CA ASP A 81 19.51 -7.88 25.34
C ASP A 81 18.69 -9.20 25.35
N THR A 82 17.48 -9.17 24.79
CA THR A 82 16.59 -10.33 24.64
C THR A 82 16.42 -10.69 23.17
N SER A 83 16.60 -11.97 22.84
CA SER A 83 16.26 -12.52 21.53
C SER A 83 14.79 -12.93 21.49
N TYR A 84 14.14 -12.66 20.36
CA TYR A 84 12.77 -13.06 20.06
C TYR A 84 12.80 -13.91 18.81
N VAL A 85 12.25 -15.13 18.85
CA VAL A 85 12.22 -16.07 17.71
C VAL A 85 10.78 -16.35 17.37
N ASP A 86 10.43 -16.20 16.10
CA ASP A 86 9.06 -16.36 15.58
C ASP A 86 8.02 -15.65 16.46
N HIS A 87 8.36 -14.45 16.92
CA HIS A 87 7.53 -13.70 17.85
C HIS A 87 6.42 -13.01 17.06
N PRO A 88 5.14 -13.34 17.31
CA PRO A 88 4.03 -12.70 16.61
C PRO A 88 3.78 -11.31 17.17
N GLY A 89 3.33 -10.41 16.30
CA GLY A 89 2.79 -9.12 16.72
C GLY A 89 1.47 -9.28 17.47
N ALA A 90 1.01 -8.20 18.10
CA ALA A 90 -0.20 -8.19 18.92
C ALA A 90 -1.47 -8.52 18.12
N GLY A 91 -1.51 -8.12 16.85
CA GLY A 91 -2.56 -8.42 15.89
C GLY A 91 -2.37 -9.75 15.17
N VAL A 92 -1.19 -10.37 15.25
CA VAL A 92 -0.81 -11.60 14.54
C VAL A 92 -0.83 -11.42 13.01
N ASN A 93 -0.58 -10.20 12.55
CA ASN A 93 -0.41 -9.86 11.13
C ASN A 93 1.05 -10.00 10.68
N ALA A 94 2.00 -9.90 11.63
CA ALA A 94 3.42 -10.09 11.38
C ALA A 94 4.07 -11.05 12.38
N VAL A 95 5.13 -11.74 11.94
CA VAL A 95 5.99 -12.56 12.78
C VAL A 95 7.43 -12.11 12.57
N VAL A 96 8.15 -11.83 13.65
CA VAL A 96 9.53 -11.33 13.60
C VAL A 96 10.50 -12.26 14.34
N THR A 97 11.73 -12.29 13.86
CA THR A 97 12.88 -12.79 14.63
C THR A 97 13.82 -11.62 14.87
N LEU A 98 14.10 -11.33 16.14
CA LEU A 98 14.92 -10.20 16.58
C LEU A 98 16.05 -10.71 17.46
N GLU A 99 17.24 -10.15 17.25
CA GLU A 99 18.42 -10.45 18.06
C GLU A 99 19.09 -9.16 18.55
N PRO A 100 19.72 -9.17 19.73
CA PRO A 100 20.47 -8.03 20.23
C PRO A 100 21.61 -7.64 19.29
N LEU A 101 21.64 -6.36 18.86
CA LEU A 101 22.74 -5.81 18.06
C LEU A 101 23.53 -4.77 18.88
N THR A 102 24.84 -5.01 19.03
CA THR A 102 25.77 -4.00 19.56
C THR A 102 26.36 -3.19 18.41
N ILE A 103 26.00 -1.91 18.34
CA ILE A 103 26.58 -0.97 17.38
C ILE A 103 27.72 -0.20 18.06
N ASN A 104 28.94 -0.38 17.57
CA ASN A 104 30.11 0.35 18.07
C ASN A 104 30.05 1.84 17.65
N PRO A 105 30.64 2.75 18.44
CA PRO A 105 30.79 4.15 18.03
C PRO A 105 31.52 4.24 16.68
N THR A 106 31.04 5.10 15.79
CA THR A 106 31.67 5.31 14.48
C THR A 106 32.99 6.07 14.56
N ARG A 107 33.32 6.68 15.71
CA ARG A 107 34.59 7.30 16.08
C ARG A 107 34.84 7.13 17.59
N PRO A 108 36.12 7.04 18.03
CA PRO A 108 36.48 6.83 19.44
C PRO A 108 36.11 8.01 20.35
#